data_AF-A0A932T129-F1
#
_entry.id   AF-A0A932T129-F1
#
_cell.length_a   1.000
_cell.length_b   1.000
_cell.length_c   1.000
_cell.angle_alpha   90.00
_cell.angle_beta   90.00
_cell.angle_gamma   90.00
#
_symmetry.space_group_name_H-M   'P 1'
#
loop_
_entity.id
_entity.type
_entity.pdbx_description
1 polymer ?
#
loop_
_entity_poly.entity_id
_entity_poly.type
_entity_poly.pdbx_seq_one_letter_code
_entity_poly.pdbx_strand_id
1 'polypeptide(L)'
;MIWILPGIVLLAIAGYLFWRIRKSRRHRMIALVALLREPTSIDPAVLARVAGKCWDADLGDGSEDGAEGEDGFVAGVGPMNTIMHDGQMYLINCIPKPYVDDPETAAEAIPDRRIRSLFTQHQAWFSCDALGIDGRTSEDEVNECYRKLGKLFAELLDENCLLIYLPDSGAGFPINEDTEAALRSENPVSALQETLAVPIIDVPDDDPLMKAAVAEARERWPKFITAFEASRGENFSIKAPITRDGNTEYIWISVTSLEGDLIYGTLGNDPVNLGSLKLGSKVSVPVAELNDWCYIDAEGDLTGGFTIKAVQEAARRRRK
;
A
#
# COMPACT_ATOMS: atom_id res chain seq x y z
N MET A 1 -47.29 -7.01 -18.19
CA MET A 1 -46.28 -7.60 -19.07
C MET A 1 -44.97 -7.62 -18.30
N ILE A 2 -44.61 -8.77 -17.72
CA ILE A 2 -43.43 -8.94 -16.86
C ILE A 2 -42.23 -9.16 -17.78
N TRP A 3 -41.30 -8.21 -17.82
CA TRP A 3 -40.08 -8.32 -18.61
C TRP A 3 -39.03 -9.11 -17.81
N ILE A 4 -38.83 -10.37 -18.19
CA ILE A 4 -37.72 -11.22 -17.76
C ILE A 4 -36.48 -10.77 -18.54
N LEU A 5 -35.72 -9.83 -18.00
CA LEU A 5 -34.40 -9.43 -18.50
C LEU A 5 -33.27 -9.35 -17.44
N PRO A 6 -33.30 -10.02 -16.25
CA PRO A 6 -32.13 -10.06 -15.38
C PRO A 6 -31.09 -11.13 -15.79
N GLY A 7 -31.49 -12.18 -16.52
CA GLY A 7 -30.63 -13.35 -16.77
C GLY A 7 -29.45 -13.10 -17.71
N ILE A 8 -29.61 -12.29 -18.77
CA ILE A 8 -28.56 -12.09 -19.78
C ILE A 8 -27.43 -11.18 -19.28
N VAL A 9 -27.78 -10.15 -18.50
CA VAL A 9 -26.78 -9.24 -17.89
C VAL A 9 -26.00 -9.96 -16.78
N LEU A 10 -26.65 -10.79 -15.96
CA LEU A 10 -25.97 -11.62 -14.95
C LEU A 10 -25.05 -12.67 -15.58
N LEU A 11 -25.46 -13.31 -16.70
CA LEU A 11 -24.61 -14.27 -17.42
C LEU A 11 -23.43 -13.60 -18.13
N ALA A 12 -23.59 -12.36 -18.63
CA ALA A 12 -22.50 -11.59 -19.22
C ALA A 12 -21.50 -11.08 -18.15
N ILE A 13 -21.98 -10.64 -16.99
CA ILE A 13 -21.13 -10.25 -15.85
C ILE A 13 -20.43 -11.47 -15.26
N ALA A 14 -21.13 -12.59 -15.08
CA ALA A 14 -20.54 -13.85 -14.62
C ALA A 14 -19.55 -14.42 -15.65
N GLY A 15 -19.85 -14.33 -16.96
CA GLY A 15 -18.94 -14.74 -18.03
C GLY A 15 -17.71 -13.86 -18.13
N TYR A 16 -17.84 -12.55 -17.90
CA TYR A 16 -16.73 -11.60 -17.85
C TYR A 16 -15.87 -11.77 -16.59
N LEU A 17 -16.48 -11.96 -15.42
CA LEU A 17 -15.79 -12.30 -14.17
C LEU A 17 -15.11 -13.66 -14.28
N PHE A 18 -15.77 -14.67 -14.83
CA PHE A 18 -15.19 -16.01 -15.06
C PHE A 18 -14.06 -15.97 -16.08
N TRP A 19 -14.16 -15.18 -17.15
CA TRP A 19 -13.08 -14.97 -18.11
C TRP A 19 -11.91 -14.20 -17.50
N ARG A 20 -12.18 -13.17 -16.67
CA ARG A 20 -11.16 -12.38 -15.96
C ARG A 20 -10.44 -13.20 -14.88
N ILE A 21 -11.19 -13.99 -14.10
CA ILE A 21 -10.67 -14.98 -13.13
C ILE A 21 -9.88 -16.08 -13.87
N ARG A 22 -10.37 -16.55 -15.03
CA ARG A 22 -9.66 -17.57 -15.83
C ARG A 22 -8.40 -17.03 -16.52
N LYS A 23 -8.37 -15.72 -16.83
CA LYS A 23 -7.20 -15.04 -17.41
C LYS A 23 -6.15 -14.74 -16.33
N SER A 24 -6.52 -14.36 -15.11
CA SER A 24 -5.59 -14.24 -13.98
C SER A 24 -5.06 -15.60 -13.51
N ARG A 25 -5.85 -16.67 -13.63
CA ARG A 25 -5.44 -18.06 -13.35
C ARG A 25 -4.43 -18.67 -14.34
N ARG A 26 -3.99 -17.99 -15.41
CA ARG A 26 -3.11 -18.62 -16.41
C ARG A 26 -1.62 -18.56 -16.08
N HIS A 27 -1.16 -17.56 -15.31
CA HIS A 27 0.22 -17.46 -14.82
C HIS A 27 0.20 -16.65 -13.52
N ARG A 28 0.13 -17.33 -12.36
CA ARG A 28 0.32 -16.65 -11.06
C ARG A 28 1.82 -16.56 -10.83
N MET A 29 2.33 -15.34 -10.64
CA MET A 29 3.73 -15.14 -10.29
C MET A 29 3.80 -14.96 -8.77
N ILE A 30 4.06 -16.06 -8.06
CA ILE A 30 4.20 -16.03 -6.61
C ILE A 30 5.61 -15.55 -6.29
N ALA A 31 5.71 -14.27 -5.99
CA ALA A 31 6.98 -13.60 -5.75
C ALA A 31 6.81 -12.43 -4.77
N LEU A 32 7.84 -12.22 -3.97
CA LEU A 32 8.09 -10.97 -3.25
C LEU A 32 9.23 -10.25 -3.96
N VAL A 33 9.06 -8.97 -4.29
CA VAL A 33 10.11 -8.16 -4.95
C VAL A 33 10.45 -6.98 -4.08
N ALA A 34 11.72 -6.79 -3.73
CA ALA A 34 12.19 -5.55 -3.10
C ALA A 34 12.70 -4.61 -4.19
N LEU A 35 12.15 -3.41 -4.25
CA LEU A 35 12.72 -2.33 -5.04
C LEU A 35 13.79 -1.62 -4.22
N LEU A 36 14.96 -1.42 -4.82
CA LEU A 36 16.17 -1.02 -4.12
C LEU A 36 16.66 0.34 -4.60
N ARG A 37 17.28 1.09 -3.68
CA ARG A 37 17.93 2.36 -4.00
C ARG A 37 19.20 2.15 -4.82
N GLU A 38 19.93 1.08 -4.55
CA GLU A 38 21.18 0.70 -5.18
C GLU A 38 21.24 -0.83 -5.48
N PRO A 39 22.02 -1.28 -6.48
CA PRO A 39 22.22 -2.71 -6.74
C PRO A 39 22.77 -3.48 -5.54
N THR A 40 22.28 -4.70 -5.37
CA THR A 40 22.80 -5.65 -4.37
C THR A 40 23.18 -6.98 -5.03
N SER A 41 23.89 -7.82 -4.30
CA SER A 41 24.21 -9.20 -4.69
C SER A 41 24.16 -10.08 -3.46
N ILE A 42 23.67 -11.31 -3.62
CA ILE A 42 23.59 -12.29 -2.55
C ILE A 42 24.54 -13.44 -2.86
N ASP A 43 25.40 -13.75 -1.91
CA ASP A 43 26.31 -14.90 -1.97
C ASP A 43 25.53 -16.21 -1.78
N PRO A 44 25.71 -17.23 -2.65
CA PRO A 44 24.97 -18.50 -2.57
C PRO A 44 25.14 -19.25 -1.24
N ALA A 45 26.33 -19.20 -0.62
CA ALA A 45 26.58 -19.89 0.65
C ALA A 45 25.95 -19.16 1.83
N VAL A 46 25.92 -17.82 1.79
CA VAL A 46 25.12 -17.03 2.72
C VAL A 46 23.64 -17.34 2.55
N LEU A 47 23.16 -17.41 1.31
CA LEU A 47 21.77 -17.72 0.99
C LEU A 47 21.36 -19.12 1.47
N ALA A 48 22.19 -20.14 1.25
CA ALA A 48 21.95 -21.50 1.73
C ALA A 48 21.77 -21.54 3.24
N ARG A 49 22.69 -20.91 3.99
CA ARG A 49 22.62 -20.84 5.45
C ARG A 49 21.37 -20.11 5.95
N VAL A 50 21.03 -18.98 5.32
CA VAL A 50 19.86 -18.16 5.71
C VAL A 50 18.56 -18.90 5.39
N ALA A 51 18.44 -19.47 4.20
CA ALA A 51 17.27 -20.25 3.78
C ALA A 51 17.10 -21.51 4.65
N GLY A 52 18.19 -22.24 4.91
CA GLY A 52 18.18 -23.42 5.78
C GLY A 52 17.69 -23.10 7.18
N LYS A 53 18.17 -21.99 7.78
CA LYS A 53 17.66 -21.49 9.07
C LYS A 53 16.16 -21.12 9.01
N CYS A 54 15.72 -20.45 7.95
CA CYS A 54 14.32 -20.00 7.83
C CYS A 54 13.32 -21.14 7.64
N TRP A 55 13.76 -22.20 6.98
CA TRP A 55 12.92 -23.31 6.55
C TRP A 55 13.13 -24.57 7.38
N ASP A 56 14.05 -24.54 8.35
CA ASP A 56 14.46 -25.69 9.16
C ASP A 56 14.91 -26.85 8.28
N ALA A 57 15.82 -26.54 7.35
CA ALA A 57 16.27 -27.44 6.27
C ALA A 57 17.80 -27.47 6.17
N ASP A 58 18.35 -28.65 5.87
CA ASP A 58 19.75 -28.84 5.51
C ASP A 58 19.95 -28.59 4.01
N LEU A 59 20.44 -27.40 3.68
CA LEU A 59 20.69 -26.97 2.31
C LEU A 59 22.19 -26.87 2.04
N GLY A 60 22.65 -27.59 1.02
CA GLY A 60 24.01 -27.47 0.51
C GLY A 60 24.25 -26.10 -0.13
N ASP A 61 25.52 -25.65 -0.13
CA ASP A 61 25.92 -24.34 -0.66
C ASP A 61 26.55 -24.42 -2.07
N GLY A 62 26.54 -25.60 -2.67
CA GLY A 62 27.09 -25.83 -4.01
C GLY A 62 28.63 -25.87 -4.06
N SER A 63 29.32 -25.86 -2.91
CA SER A 63 30.78 -26.05 -2.83
C SER A 63 31.19 -27.52 -3.01
N GLU A 64 32.43 -27.81 -3.43
CA GLU A 64 32.91 -29.18 -3.68
C GLU A 64 32.77 -30.12 -2.46
N ASP A 65 32.83 -29.59 -1.24
CA ASP A 65 32.73 -30.35 0.02
C ASP A 65 31.33 -30.31 0.67
N GLY A 66 30.37 -29.56 0.10
CA GLY A 66 29.04 -29.29 0.66
C GLY A 66 27.92 -29.11 -0.39
N ALA A 67 28.08 -29.73 -1.57
CA ALA A 67 27.24 -29.46 -2.74
C ALA A 67 25.76 -29.83 -2.58
N GLU A 68 25.44 -30.83 -1.76
CA GLU A 68 24.08 -31.33 -1.53
C GLU A 68 23.86 -31.51 -0.02
N GLY A 69 22.86 -30.81 0.53
CA GLY A 69 22.32 -31.09 1.86
C GLY A 69 21.18 -32.10 1.77
N GLU A 70 20.73 -32.63 2.92
CA GLU A 70 19.68 -33.66 2.94
C GLU A 70 18.36 -33.18 2.29
N ASP A 71 18.03 -31.89 2.42
CA ASP A 71 16.76 -31.31 1.98
C ASP A 71 16.89 -30.51 0.67
N GLY A 72 18.11 -30.31 0.18
CA GLY A 72 18.36 -29.66 -1.11
C GLY A 72 19.68 -28.86 -1.18
N PHE A 73 19.70 -27.87 -2.07
CA PHE A 73 20.91 -27.09 -2.37
C PHE A 73 20.61 -25.69 -2.93
N VAL A 74 21.62 -24.82 -2.87
CA VAL A 74 21.64 -23.51 -3.52
C VAL A 74 22.69 -23.46 -4.61
N ALA A 75 22.35 -22.87 -5.75
CA ALA A 75 23.27 -22.65 -6.86
C ALA A 75 23.13 -21.22 -7.42
N GLY A 76 24.25 -20.52 -7.62
CA GLY A 76 24.28 -19.17 -8.18
C GLY A 76 24.85 -19.12 -9.60
N VAL A 77 24.20 -18.37 -10.50
CA VAL A 77 24.70 -18.06 -11.84
C VAL A 77 24.48 -16.58 -12.13
N GLY A 78 25.56 -15.79 -12.03
CA GLY A 78 25.49 -14.34 -12.24
C GLY A 78 24.56 -13.67 -11.20
N PRO A 79 23.57 -12.87 -11.63
CA PRO A 79 22.65 -12.19 -10.71
C PRO A 79 21.52 -13.08 -10.18
N MET A 80 21.47 -14.36 -10.57
CA MET A 80 20.39 -15.27 -10.21
C MET A 80 20.93 -16.36 -9.28
N ASN A 81 20.19 -16.62 -8.21
CA ASN A 81 20.39 -17.78 -7.37
C ASN A 81 19.16 -18.68 -7.43
N THR A 82 19.38 -19.98 -7.40
CA THR A 82 18.32 -20.99 -7.37
C THR A 82 18.44 -21.74 -6.06
N ILE A 83 17.33 -21.90 -5.35
CA ILE A 83 17.24 -22.80 -4.20
C ILE A 83 16.34 -23.97 -4.61
N MET A 84 16.86 -25.18 -4.49
CA MET A 84 16.08 -26.40 -4.56
C MET A 84 15.84 -26.87 -3.14
N HIS A 85 14.58 -27.08 -2.76
CA HIS A 85 14.20 -27.56 -1.43
C HIS A 85 12.97 -28.47 -1.56
N ASP A 86 13.06 -29.73 -1.11
CA ASP A 86 11.98 -30.73 -1.21
C ASP A 86 11.39 -30.90 -2.62
N GLY A 87 12.23 -30.77 -3.66
CA GLY A 87 11.80 -30.84 -5.06
C GLY A 87 11.03 -29.59 -5.57
N GLN A 88 10.85 -28.58 -4.72
CA GLN A 88 10.32 -27.27 -5.09
C GLN A 88 11.48 -26.31 -5.41
N MET A 89 11.35 -25.59 -6.52
CA MET A 89 12.35 -24.62 -6.97
C MET A 89 11.94 -23.20 -6.58
N TYR A 90 12.89 -22.45 -6.06
CA TYR A 90 12.79 -21.02 -5.77
C TYR A 90 13.89 -20.25 -6.50
N LEU A 91 13.57 -19.07 -7.02
CA LEU A 91 14.54 -18.17 -7.64
C LEU A 91 14.74 -16.92 -6.78
N ILE A 92 16.00 -16.58 -6.53
CA ILE A 92 16.39 -15.35 -5.85
C ILE A 92 17.18 -14.50 -6.84
N ASN A 93 16.54 -13.50 -7.43
CA ASN A 93 17.15 -12.62 -8.42
C ASN A 93 17.73 -11.37 -7.75
N CYS A 94 18.85 -10.85 -8.25
CA CYS A 94 19.46 -9.58 -7.84
C CYS A 94 19.82 -8.79 -9.10
N ILE A 95 18.87 -7.99 -9.60
CA ILE A 95 18.99 -7.36 -10.91
C ILE A 95 19.43 -5.90 -10.78
N PRO A 96 20.60 -5.51 -11.34
CA PRO A 96 21.19 -4.18 -11.16
C PRO A 96 20.63 -3.16 -12.16
N LYS A 97 19.31 -3.17 -12.36
CA LYS A 97 18.58 -2.19 -13.18
C LYS A 97 17.15 -2.04 -12.66
N PRO A 98 16.43 -0.96 -13.04
CA PRO A 98 15.04 -0.81 -12.68
C PRO A 98 14.17 -2.03 -13.06
N TYR A 99 13.14 -2.28 -12.26
CA TYR A 99 12.19 -3.39 -12.41
C TYR A 99 11.37 -3.28 -13.69
N VAL A 100 11.17 -2.07 -14.17
CA VAL A 100 10.51 -1.74 -15.44
C VAL A 100 11.40 -0.81 -16.26
N ASP A 101 11.28 -0.85 -17.58
CA ASP A 101 12.13 -0.05 -18.47
C ASP A 101 11.92 1.47 -18.29
N ASP A 102 10.70 1.89 -17.96
CA ASP A 102 10.34 3.29 -17.69
C ASP A 102 9.56 3.39 -16.36
N PRO A 103 10.27 3.61 -15.24
CA PRO A 103 9.64 3.76 -13.92
C PRO A 103 8.67 4.93 -13.84
N GLU A 104 8.96 6.05 -14.52
CA GLU A 104 8.12 7.25 -14.46
C GLU A 104 6.76 6.99 -15.09
N THR A 105 6.74 6.44 -16.31
CA THR A 105 5.49 6.08 -17.00
C THR A 105 4.71 5.01 -16.23
N ALA A 106 5.38 3.98 -15.71
CA ALA A 106 4.71 2.93 -14.94
C ALA A 106 4.09 3.48 -13.63
N ALA A 107 4.74 4.46 -13.02
CA ALA A 107 4.30 5.06 -11.77
C ALA A 107 3.03 5.92 -11.91
N GLU A 108 2.66 6.37 -13.12
CA GLU A 108 1.43 7.11 -13.37
C GLU A 108 0.17 6.33 -12.94
N ALA A 109 0.20 5.00 -13.08
CA ALA A 109 -0.89 4.11 -12.70
C ALA A 109 -0.97 3.86 -11.17
N ILE A 110 0.06 4.24 -10.41
CA ILE A 110 0.12 4.03 -8.95
C ILE A 110 -0.64 5.17 -8.25
N PRO A 111 -1.79 4.91 -7.59
CA PRO A 111 -2.61 5.98 -7.04
C PRO A 111 -2.02 6.66 -5.80
N ASP A 112 -1.32 5.89 -4.97
CA ASP A 112 -0.70 6.39 -3.73
C ASP A 112 0.61 7.11 -4.07
N ARG A 113 0.66 8.42 -3.79
CA ARG A 113 1.81 9.28 -4.04
C ARG A 113 3.08 8.80 -3.35
N ARG A 114 2.97 8.27 -2.13
CA ARG A 114 4.13 7.77 -1.38
C ARG A 114 4.72 6.54 -2.07
N ILE A 115 3.87 5.58 -2.45
CA ILE A 115 4.30 4.40 -3.20
C ILE A 115 4.90 4.82 -4.54
N ARG A 116 4.25 5.75 -5.25
CA ARG A 116 4.73 6.30 -6.53
C ARG A 116 6.12 6.91 -6.41
N SER A 117 6.34 7.73 -5.38
CA SER A 117 7.64 8.35 -5.12
C SER A 117 8.74 7.32 -4.84
N LEU A 118 8.45 6.29 -4.04
CA LEU A 118 9.43 5.23 -3.76
C LEU A 118 9.68 4.35 -5.00
N PHE A 119 8.62 4.05 -5.76
CA PHE A 119 8.71 3.30 -7.01
C PHE A 119 9.52 4.03 -8.07
N THR A 120 9.48 5.36 -8.16
CA THR A 120 10.29 6.10 -9.16
C THR A 120 11.76 6.20 -8.77
N GLN A 121 12.09 6.08 -7.48
CA GLN A 121 13.47 6.19 -6.96
C GLN A 121 14.31 4.92 -7.11
N HIS A 122 13.71 3.77 -7.41
CA HIS A 122 14.45 2.52 -7.45
C HIS A 122 15.41 2.43 -8.65
N GLN A 123 16.57 1.83 -8.43
CA GLN A 123 17.59 1.62 -9.45
C GLN A 123 17.91 0.14 -9.67
N ALA A 124 17.48 -0.72 -8.75
CA ALA A 124 17.68 -2.16 -8.79
C ALA A 124 16.53 -2.86 -8.07
N TRP A 125 16.52 -4.18 -8.12
CA TRP A 125 15.58 -4.99 -7.36
C TRP A 125 16.18 -6.35 -7.04
N PHE A 126 15.72 -6.94 -5.93
CA PHE A 126 15.83 -8.37 -5.73
C PHE A 126 14.44 -9.00 -5.63
N SER A 127 14.32 -10.28 -5.97
CA SER A 127 13.07 -11.01 -5.77
C SER A 127 13.31 -12.36 -5.12
N CYS A 128 12.30 -12.88 -4.44
CA CYS A 128 12.21 -14.26 -4.02
C CYS A 128 10.95 -14.86 -4.66
N ASP A 129 11.13 -15.80 -5.58
CA ASP A 129 10.07 -16.36 -6.42
C ASP A 129 9.87 -17.84 -6.12
N ALA A 130 8.61 -18.29 -6.06
CA ALA A 130 8.26 -19.71 -6.05
C ALA A 130 7.82 -20.13 -7.47
N LEU A 131 8.53 -21.09 -8.06
CA LEU A 131 8.23 -21.59 -9.41
C LEU A 131 7.21 -22.73 -9.39
N GLY A 132 6.66 -23.09 -10.55
CA GLY A 132 5.74 -24.23 -10.66
C GLY A 132 4.34 -23.99 -10.10
N ILE A 133 4.03 -22.76 -9.68
CA ILE A 133 2.70 -22.37 -9.22
C ILE A 133 1.85 -21.92 -10.41
N ASP A 134 0.66 -22.48 -10.55
CA ASP A 134 -0.28 -22.11 -11.61
C ASP A 134 -1.70 -21.89 -11.04
N GLY A 135 -2.68 -21.57 -11.90
CA GLY A 135 -4.05 -21.33 -11.44
C GLY A 135 -4.83 -22.56 -10.98
N ARG A 136 -4.19 -23.73 -10.87
CA ARG A 136 -4.73 -24.95 -10.27
C ARG A 136 -4.20 -25.18 -8.85
N THR A 137 -3.08 -24.56 -8.49
CA THR A 137 -2.54 -24.59 -7.13
C THR A 137 -3.56 -24.02 -6.15
N SER A 138 -3.74 -24.69 -5.01
CA SER A 138 -4.69 -24.26 -3.98
C SER A 138 -4.22 -22.96 -3.30
N GLU A 139 -5.15 -22.18 -2.74
CA GLU A 139 -4.77 -20.96 -2.01
C GLU A 139 -3.94 -21.28 -0.75
N ASP A 140 -4.13 -22.45 -0.13
CA ASP A 140 -3.34 -22.89 1.02
C ASP A 140 -1.88 -23.16 0.63
N GLU A 141 -1.64 -23.82 -0.51
CA GLU A 141 -0.29 -24.03 -1.06
C GLU A 141 0.35 -22.70 -1.48
N VAL A 142 -0.42 -21.77 -2.05
CA VAL A 142 0.07 -20.43 -2.38
C VAL A 142 0.45 -19.65 -1.13
N ASN A 143 -0.38 -19.72 -0.08
CA ASN A 143 -0.07 -19.07 1.19
C ASN A 143 1.17 -19.68 1.85
N GLU A 144 1.35 -21.00 1.78
CA GLU A 144 2.56 -21.67 2.25
C GLU A 144 3.81 -21.21 1.48
N CYS A 145 3.71 -21.03 0.16
CA CYS A 145 4.79 -20.43 -0.63
C CYS A 145 5.12 -19.02 -0.13
N TYR A 146 4.12 -18.16 0.06
CA TYR A 146 4.35 -16.82 0.60
C TYR A 146 4.91 -16.85 2.02
N ARG A 147 4.56 -17.83 2.85
CA ARG A 147 5.12 -18.01 4.20
C ARG A 147 6.61 -18.35 4.15
N LYS A 148 7.01 -19.29 3.30
CA LYS A 148 8.43 -19.62 3.09
C LYS A 148 9.21 -18.45 2.51
N LEU A 149 8.66 -17.81 1.48
CA LEU A 149 9.27 -16.63 0.84
C LEU A 149 9.39 -15.47 1.82
N GLY A 150 8.35 -15.19 2.61
CA GLY A 150 8.32 -14.08 3.58
C GLY A 150 9.38 -14.21 4.66
N LYS A 151 9.57 -15.41 5.23
CA LYS A 151 10.65 -15.67 6.19
C LYS A 151 12.03 -15.40 5.60
N LEU A 152 12.31 -15.91 4.40
CA LEU A 152 13.58 -15.69 3.72
C LEU A 152 13.77 -14.21 3.37
N PHE A 153 12.75 -13.59 2.77
CA PHE A 153 12.78 -12.20 2.35
C PHE A 153 13.03 -11.25 3.52
N ALA A 154 12.47 -11.55 4.71
CA ALA A 154 12.70 -10.76 5.91
C ALA A 154 14.15 -10.81 6.42
N GLU A 155 14.91 -11.89 6.18
CA GLU A 155 16.35 -11.92 6.49
C GLU A 155 17.20 -11.17 5.45
N LEU A 156 16.63 -10.87 4.28
CA LEU A 156 17.29 -10.16 3.18
C LEU A 156 16.92 -8.66 3.14
N LEU A 157 15.98 -8.21 3.98
CA LEU A 157 15.61 -6.81 4.08
C LEU A 157 16.68 -5.99 4.79
N ASP A 158 16.94 -4.82 4.26
CA ASP A 158 17.87 -3.84 4.83
C ASP A 158 17.42 -2.40 4.49
N GLU A 159 18.24 -1.41 4.85
CA GLU A 159 17.98 0.01 4.60
C GLU A 159 18.00 0.42 3.11
N ASN A 160 18.52 -0.44 2.23
CA ASN A 160 18.53 -0.23 0.78
C ASN A 160 17.14 -0.53 0.16
N CYS A 161 16.27 -1.25 0.88
CA CYS A 161 14.93 -1.60 0.44
C CYS A 161 13.95 -0.42 0.57
N LEU A 162 13.32 -0.02 -0.53
CA LEU A 162 12.36 1.08 -0.58
C LEU A 162 10.91 0.59 -0.43
N LEU A 163 10.58 -0.47 -1.15
CA LEU A 163 9.22 -0.94 -1.39
C LEU A 163 9.22 -2.46 -1.62
N ILE A 164 8.25 -3.17 -1.05
CA ILE A 164 7.90 -4.53 -1.47
C ILE A 164 6.84 -4.44 -2.55
N TYR A 165 7.04 -5.11 -3.67
CA TYR A 165 6.07 -5.25 -4.76
C TYR A 165 5.65 -6.71 -4.92
N LEU A 166 4.35 -6.94 -5.10
CA LEU A 166 3.75 -8.25 -5.35
C LEU A 166 3.28 -8.34 -6.81
N PRO A 167 4.01 -9.05 -7.70
CA PRO A 167 3.63 -9.14 -9.11
C PRO A 167 2.24 -9.76 -9.37
N ASP A 168 1.82 -10.73 -8.55
CA ASP A 168 0.51 -11.40 -8.68
C ASP A 168 -0.67 -10.42 -8.55
N SER A 169 -0.55 -9.43 -7.67
CA SER A 169 -1.61 -8.45 -7.38
C SER A 169 -1.35 -7.04 -7.92
N GLY A 170 -0.10 -6.73 -8.26
CA GLY A 170 0.36 -5.38 -8.57
C GLY A 170 0.43 -4.44 -7.36
N ALA A 171 0.37 -4.98 -6.14
CA ALA A 171 0.40 -4.17 -4.91
C ALA A 171 1.83 -3.80 -4.50
N GLY A 172 2.01 -2.57 -4.02
CA GLY A 172 3.25 -2.06 -3.45
C GLY A 172 3.09 -1.72 -1.97
N PHE A 173 4.09 -2.01 -1.15
CA PHE A 173 4.09 -1.81 0.30
C PHE A 173 5.39 -1.10 0.71
N PRO A 174 5.32 0.16 1.18
CA PRO A 174 6.49 0.86 1.72
C PRO A 174 7.06 0.12 2.92
N ILE A 175 8.38 0.01 3.01
CA ILE A 175 9.05 -0.58 4.18
C ILE A 175 8.82 0.32 5.40
N ASN A 176 8.42 -0.30 6.52
CA ASN A 176 8.21 0.33 7.82
C ASN A 176 8.54 -0.64 8.97
N GLU A 177 8.38 -0.20 10.21
CA GLU A 177 8.69 -0.98 11.41
C GLU A 177 7.89 -2.30 11.55
N ASP A 178 6.69 -2.37 10.96
CA ASP A 178 5.84 -3.56 11.00
C ASP A 178 6.12 -4.55 9.87
N THR A 179 6.87 -4.13 8.84
CA THR A 179 7.07 -4.91 7.60
C THR A 179 7.73 -6.25 7.88
N GLU A 180 8.74 -6.25 8.74
CA GLU A 180 9.48 -7.45 9.11
C GLU A 180 8.59 -8.47 9.84
N ALA A 181 7.74 -8.02 10.76
CA ALA A 181 6.78 -8.86 11.46
C ALA A 181 5.70 -9.39 10.51
N ALA A 182 5.22 -8.56 9.59
CA ALA A 182 4.23 -8.95 8.59
C ALA A 182 4.75 -10.08 7.69
N LEU A 183 5.99 -9.98 7.20
CA LEU A 183 6.63 -11.00 6.36
C LEU A 183 6.78 -12.36 7.06
N ARG A 184 6.94 -12.38 8.39
CA ARG A 184 7.06 -13.61 9.18
C ARG A 184 5.74 -14.17 9.70
N SER A 185 4.62 -13.52 9.39
CA SER A 185 3.30 -13.93 9.85
C SER A 185 2.79 -15.21 9.16
N GLU A 186 1.69 -15.76 9.68
CA GLU A 186 1.02 -16.93 9.10
C GLU A 186 0.41 -16.67 7.71
N ASN A 187 0.10 -15.40 7.40
CA ASN A 187 -0.38 -14.97 6.10
C ASN A 187 0.31 -13.64 5.71
N PRO A 188 1.53 -13.71 5.14
CA PRO A 188 2.34 -12.52 4.89
C PRO A 188 1.68 -11.49 3.97
N VAL A 189 0.94 -11.94 2.95
CA VAL A 189 0.27 -11.04 2.02
C VAL A 189 -0.85 -10.27 2.71
N SER A 190 -1.64 -10.92 3.56
CA SER A 190 -2.67 -10.24 4.37
C SER A 190 -2.04 -9.27 5.37
N ALA A 191 -0.99 -9.70 6.07
CA ALA A 191 -0.31 -8.86 7.06
C ALA A 191 0.34 -7.62 6.42
N LEU A 192 0.94 -7.75 5.23
CA LEU A 192 1.47 -6.60 4.48
C LEU A 192 0.37 -5.60 4.08
N GLN A 193 -0.86 -6.06 3.81
CA GLN A 193 -1.99 -5.15 3.57
C GLN A 193 -2.35 -4.33 4.80
N GLU A 194 -2.16 -4.88 5.99
CA GLU A 194 -2.42 -4.20 7.26
C GLU A 194 -1.35 -3.14 7.58
N THR A 195 -0.15 -3.24 7.01
CA THR A 195 0.90 -2.21 7.16
C THR A 195 0.66 -0.96 6.31
N LEU A 196 -0.30 -1.01 5.37
CA LEU A 196 -0.64 0.12 4.52
C LEU A 196 -1.34 1.22 5.31
N ALA A 197 -0.61 2.32 5.55
CA ALA A 197 -1.24 3.58 5.93
C ALA A 197 -2.22 4.07 4.85
N VAL A 198 -3.18 4.91 5.26
CA VAL A 198 -4.20 5.52 4.37
C VAL A 198 -3.52 6.12 3.13
N PRO A 199 -3.93 5.75 1.91
CA PRO A 199 -3.23 6.16 0.71
C PRO A 199 -3.33 7.68 0.48
N ILE A 200 -2.20 8.29 0.13
CA ILE A 200 -2.12 9.72 -0.20
C ILE A 200 -2.47 9.87 -1.68
N ILE A 201 -3.63 10.44 -1.98
CA ILE A 201 -4.12 10.63 -3.35
C ILE A 201 -3.99 12.10 -3.73
N ASP A 202 -3.18 12.41 -4.75
CA ASP A 202 -3.13 13.75 -5.33
C ASP A 202 -4.41 14.03 -6.11
N VAL A 203 -5.19 14.99 -5.66
CA VAL A 203 -6.34 15.53 -6.40
C VAL A 203 -5.91 16.90 -6.96
N PRO A 204 -6.01 17.13 -8.29
CA PRO A 204 -5.71 18.44 -8.87
C PRO A 204 -6.55 19.55 -8.22
N ASP A 205 -5.97 20.73 -8.02
CA ASP A 205 -6.66 21.88 -7.43
C ASP A 205 -7.89 22.32 -8.25
N ASP A 206 -7.90 22.00 -9.55
CA ASP A 206 -9.00 22.31 -10.46
C ASP A 206 -10.03 21.20 -10.63
N ASP A 207 -9.91 20.09 -9.89
CA ASP A 207 -10.86 18.97 -9.98
C ASP A 207 -12.29 19.45 -9.67
N PRO A 208 -13.24 19.25 -10.59
CA PRO A 208 -14.59 19.80 -10.44
C PRO A 208 -15.37 19.15 -9.29
N LEU A 209 -15.10 17.89 -8.94
CA LEU A 209 -15.72 17.26 -7.77
C LEU A 209 -15.13 17.81 -6.49
N MET A 210 -13.82 18.04 -6.43
CA MET A 210 -13.19 18.63 -5.25
C MET A 210 -13.73 20.05 -5.02
N LYS A 211 -13.79 20.88 -6.06
CA LYS A 211 -14.38 22.23 -5.99
C LYS A 211 -15.84 22.21 -5.52
N ALA A 212 -16.65 21.30 -6.07
CA ALA A 212 -18.05 21.15 -5.65
C ALA A 212 -18.16 20.72 -4.19
N ALA A 213 -17.33 19.78 -3.74
CA ALA A 213 -17.30 19.30 -2.36
C ALA A 213 -16.91 20.40 -1.37
N VAL A 214 -15.89 21.20 -1.69
CA VAL A 214 -15.48 22.35 -0.87
C VAL A 214 -16.59 23.41 -0.82
N ALA A 215 -17.24 23.69 -1.95
CA ALA A 215 -18.36 24.63 -2.00
C ALA A 215 -19.54 24.15 -1.13
N GLU A 216 -19.90 22.86 -1.20
CA GLU A 216 -20.94 22.26 -0.36
C GLU A 216 -20.56 22.29 1.13
N ALA A 217 -19.30 22.03 1.46
CA ALA A 217 -18.80 22.14 2.83
C ALA A 217 -18.98 23.57 3.37
N ARG A 218 -18.61 24.58 2.58
CA ARG A 218 -18.75 26.00 2.96
C ARG A 218 -20.22 26.42 3.08
N GLU A 219 -21.06 26.00 2.14
CA GLU A 219 -22.51 26.27 2.17
C GLU A 219 -23.15 25.70 3.44
N ARG A 220 -22.75 24.48 3.84
CA ARG A 220 -23.33 23.80 5.00
C ARG A 220 -22.60 24.05 6.31
N TRP A 221 -21.57 24.90 6.32
CA TRP A 221 -20.83 25.29 7.52
C TRP A 221 -21.74 25.74 8.70
N PRO A 222 -22.85 26.48 8.50
CA PRO A 222 -23.74 26.83 9.60
C PRO A 222 -24.32 25.62 10.37
N LYS A 223 -24.45 24.45 9.70
CA LYS A 223 -24.90 23.21 10.36
C LYS A 223 -23.86 22.73 11.38
N PHE A 224 -22.57 22.79 11.03
CA PHE A 224 -21.49 22.43 11.94
C PHE A 224 -21.46 23.35 13.15
N ILE A 225 -21.54 24.67 12.95
CA ILE A 225 -21.55 25.66 14.04
C ILE A 225 -22.69 25.35 15.01
N THR A 226 -23.90 25.18 14.47
CA THR A 226 -25.10 24.89 15.28
C THR A 226 -24.93 23.62 16.11
N ALA A 227 -24.36 22.55 15.52
CA ALA A 227 -24.13 21.30 16.23
C ALA A 227 -23.03 21.43 17.30
N PHE A 228 -21.93 22.12 16.98
CA PHE A 228 -20.79 22.33 17.87
C PHE A 228 -21.19 23.16 19.10
N GLU A 229 -21.84 24.31 18.89
CA GLU A 229 -22.30 25.20 19.97
C GLU A 229 -23.34 24.52 20.87
N ALA A 230 -24.21 23.68 20.28
CA ALA A 230 -25.18 22.90 21.03
C ALA A 230 -24.59 21.64 21.69
N SER A 231 -23.30 21.34 21.47
CA SER A 231 -22.65 20.08 21.87
C SER A 231 -23.45 18.84 21.43
N ARG A 232 -24.05 18.89 20.23
CA ARG A 232 -24.85 17.82 19.64
C ARG A 232 -24.04 17.02 18.64
N GLY A 233 -23.29 16.06 19.17
CA GLY A 233 -22.42 15.17 18.41
C GLY A 233 -21.04 15.08 19.03
N GLU A 234 -20.15 14.37 18.35
CA GLU A 234 -18.78 14.10 18.79
C GLU A 234 -17.79 14.24 17.62
N ASN A 235 -16.50 14.30 17.93
CA ASN A 235 -15.40 14.33 16.95
C ASN A 235 -15.48 15.48 15.93
N PHE A 236 -15.93 16.65 16.37
CA PHE A 236 -15.98 17.87 15.56
C PHE A 236 -14.60 18.22 14.99
N SER A 237 -14.47 18.06 13.67
CA SER A 237 -13.21 18.24 12.96
C SER A 237 -13.41 19.05 11.69
N ILE A 238 -12.42 19.86 11.34
CA ILE A 238 -12.36 20.58 10.06
C ILE A 238 -11.12 20.15 9.28
N LYS A 239 -11.14 20.33 7.96
CA LYS A 239 -9.97 20.22 7.11
C LYS A 239 -9.65 21.59 6.53
N ALA A 240 -8.41 22.03 6.71
CA ALA A 240 -7.92 23.32 6.25
C ALA A 240 -6.44 23.23 5.85
N PRO A 241 -5.95 24.13 4.98
CA PRO A 241 -4.54 24.24 4.69
C PRO A 241 -3.80 24.82 5.91
N ILE A 242 -2.66 24.21 6.26
CA ILE A 242 -1.66 24.78 7.17
C ILE A 242 -0.38 24.97 6.37
N THR A 243 0.17 26.19 6.42
CA THR A 243 1.41 26.53 5.71
C THR A 243 2.54 26.81 6.70
N ARG A 244 3.67 26.12 6.55
CA ARG A 244 4.91 26.35 7.31
C ARG A 244 6.11 26.18 6.39
N ASP A 245 7.06 27.12 6.47
CA ASP A 245 8.32 27.08 5.73
C ASP A 245 8.16 26.81 4.21
N GLY A 246 7.09 27.34 3.61
CA GLY A 246 6.77 27.17 2.20
C GLY A 246 6.05 25.87 1.83
N ASN A 247 5.84 24.96 2.78
CA ASN A 247 5.04 23.75 2.59
C ASN A 247 3.60 23.97 3.07
N THR A 248 2.64 23.53 2.27
CA THR A 248 1.21 23.56 2.63
C THR A 248 0.65 22.14 2.66
N GLU A 249 0.02 21.77 3.78
CA GLU A 249 -0.71 20.52 3.91
C GLU A 249 -2.15 20.78 4.30
N TYR A 250 -3.08 20.04 3.66
CA TYR A 250 -4.48 20.03 4.05
C TYR A 250 -4.70 18.94 5.10
N ILE A 251 -4.86 19.36 6.35
CA ILE A 251 -4.83 18.48 7.51
C ILE A 251 -6.13 18.57 8.31
N TRP A 252 -6.51 17.47 8.95
CA TRP A 252 -7.66 17.47 9.86
C TRP A 252 -7.29 18.15 11.18
N ILE A 253 -8.21 18.94 11.70
CA ILE A 253 -8.05 19.73 12.93
C ILE A 253 -9.28 19.46 13.79
N SER A 254 -9.07 18.88 14.97
CA SER A 254 -10.12 18.72 15.99
C SER A 254 -10.44 20.09 16.58
N VAL A 255 -11.67 20.55 16.43
CA VAL A 255 -12.11 21.90 16.82
C VAL A 255 -12.25 22.00 18.33
N THR A 256 -11.61 22.99 18.93
CA THR A 256 -11.68 23.29 20.37
C THR A 256 -12.51 24.53 20.67
N SER A 257 -12.50 25.53 19.78
CA SER A 257 -13.36 26.71 19.90
C SER A 257 -13.56 27.41 18.55
N LEU A 258 -14.65 28.17 18.47
CA LEU A 258 -15.00 29.04 17.33
C LEU A 258 -15.12 30.47 17.85
N GLU A 259 -14.36 31.41 17.28
CA GLU A 259 -14.42 32.83 17.67
C GLU A 259 -14.39 33.73 16.44
N GLY A 260 -15.53 34.34 16.12
CA GLY A 260 -15.67 35.18 14.92
C GLY A 260 -15.31 34.40 13.65
N ASP A 261 -14.33 34.91 12.90
CA ASP A 261 -13.86 34.31 11.65
C ASP A 261 -12.68 33.34 11.85
N LEU A 262 -12.37 32.95 13.09
CA LEU A 262 -11.29 32.03 13.43
C LEU A 262 -11.82 30.73 14.04
N ILE A 263 -11.22 29.63 13.61
CA ILE A 263 -11.43 28.29 14.15
C ILE A 263 -10.15 27.89 14.88
N TYR A 264 -10.27 27.52 16.15
CA TYR A 264 -9.16 27.01 16.95
C TYR A 264 -9.29 25.52 17.15
N GLY A 265 -8.16 24.84 17.15
CA GLY A 265 -8.15 23.40 17.35
C GLY A 265 -6.77 22.81 17.54
N THR A 266 -6.71 21.49 17.39
CA THR A 266 -5.48 20.71 17.44
C THR A 266 -5.38 19.80 16.23
N LEU A 267 -4.16 19.56 15.72
CA LEU A 267 -3.97 18.65 14.59
C LEU A 267 -4.48 17.25 14.93
N GLY A 268 -5.28 16.66 14.03
CA GLY A 268 -5.89 15.34 14.15
C GLY A 268 -5.07 14.20 13.55
N ASN A 269 -3.93 14.49 12.92
CA ASN A 269 -2.94 13.53 12.45
C ASN A 269 -1.53 14.16 12.45
N ASP A 270 -0.50 13.35 12.31
CA ASP A 270 0.87 13.85 12.12
C ASP A 270 1.04 14.44 10.71
N PRO A 271 1.56 15.67 10.58
CA PRO A 271 1.90 16.25 9.29
C PRO A 271 3.23 15.71 8.77
N VAL A 272 3.44 15.77 7.45
CA VAL A 272 4.65 15.21 6.82
C VAL A 272 5.80 16.23 6.78
N ASN A 273 5.49 17.50 6.49
CA ASN A 273 6.43 18.56 6.11
C ASN A 273 6.10 19.92 6.78
N LEU A 274 5.38 19.92 7.90
CA LEU A 274 5.03 21.16 8.64
C LEU A 274 5.96 21.47 9.83
N GLY A 275 7.25 21.17 9.67
CA GLY A 275 8.29 21.50 10.65
C GLY A 275 8.08 20.78 11.99
N SER A 276 8.01 21.55 13.08
CA SER A 276 7.86 20.98 14.44
C SER A 276 6.42 20.63 14.82
N LEU A 277 5.45 20.82 13.92
CA LEU A 277 4.06 20.45 14.18
C LEU A 277 3.91 18.93 14.16
N LYS A 278 3.07 18.44 15.06
CA LYS A 278 2.72 17.02 15.24
C LYS A 278 1.27 16.87 15.68
N LEU A 279 0.75 15.65 15.68
CA LEU A 279 -0.56 15.32 16.26
C LEU A 279 -0.76 16.02 17.61
N GLY A 280 -1.91 16.67 17.79
CA GLY A 280 -2.26 17.42 19.00
C GLY A 280 -1.69 18.84 19.07
N SER A 281 -0.87 19.29 18.12
CA SER A 281 -0.35 20.67 18.10
C SER A 281 -1.49 21.67 17.93
N LYS A 282 -1.49 22.74 18.74
CA LYS A 282 -2.51 23.80 18.66
C LYS A 282 -2.32 24.64 17.41
N VAL A 283 -3.43 24.90 16.71
CA VAL A 283 -3.46 25.72 15.50
C VAL A 283 -4.71 26.60 15.49
N SER A 284 -4.66 27.68 14.72
CA SER A 284 -5.82 28.49 14.37
C SER A 284 -5.88 28.66 12.85
N VAL A 285 -7.09 28.62 12.30
CA VAL A 285 -7.33 28.79 10.86
C VAL A 285 -8.49 29.75 10.61
N PRO A 286 -8.42 30.60 9.57
CA PRO A 286 -9.57 31.40 9.15
C PRO A 286 -10.70 30.52 8.62
N VAL A 287 -11.95 30.88 8.88
CA VAL A 287 -13.13 30.22 8.28
C VAL A 287 -13.07 30.28 6.74
N ALA A 288 -12.46 31.32 6.17
CA ALA A 288 -12.24 31.46 4.73
C ALA A 288 -11.37 30.35 4.11
N GLU A 289 -10.55 29.68 4.93
CA GLU A 289 -9.67 28.56 4.54
C GLU A 289 -10.33 27.19 4.77
N LEU A 290 -11.60 27.16 5.23
CA LEU A 290 -12.34 25.93 5.43
C LEU A 290 -12.50 25.18 4.10
N ASN A 291 -12.01 23.95 4.08
CA ASN A 291 -12.09 23.06 2.93
C ASN A 291 -13.13 21.94 3.14
N ASP A 292 -13.20 21.42 4.36
CA ASP A 292 -14.19 20.42 4.73
C ASP A 292 -14.44 20.45 6.24
N TRP A 293 -15.48 19.76 6.68
CA TRP A 293 -15.75 19.53 8.09
C TRP A 293 -16.53 18.23 8.27
N CYS A 294 -16.41 17.62 9.44
CA CYS A 294 -17.22 16.49 9.82
C CYS A 294 -17.41 16.40 11.34
N TYR A 295 -18.48 15.72 11.74
CA TYR A 295 -18.73 15.29 13.11
C TYR A 295 -19.63 14.05 13.09
N ILE A 296 -19.63 13.29 14.18
CA ILE A 296 -20.58 12.19 14.41
C ILE A 296 -21.80 12.78 15.08
N ASP A 297 -22.98 12.67 14.49
CA ASP A 297 -24.22 13.18 15.09
C ASP A 297 -24.73 12.29 16.23
N ALA A 298 -25.86 12.68 16.83
CA ALA A 298 -26.42 11.99 17.99
C ALA A 298 -26.91 10.56 17.65
N GLU A 299 -27.16 10.30 16.38
CA GLU A 299 -27.58 9.01 15.84
C GLU A 299 -26.37 8.10 15.53
N GLY A 300 -25.15 8.63 15.58
CA GLY A 300 -23.91 7.91 15.29
C GLY A 300 -23.49 8.00 13.82
N ASP A 301 -24.14 8.83 13.01
CA ASP A 301 -23.86 8.97 11.60
C ASP A 301 -22.82 10.08 11.34
N LEU A 302 -21.94 9.85 10.36
CA LEU A 302 -20.98 10.86 9.90
C LEU A 302 -21.71 11.95 9.11
N THR A 303 -21.84 13.13 9.71
CA THR A 303 -22.28 14.33 9.00
C THR A 303 -21.06 15.08 8.44
N GLY A 304 -21.11 15.48 7.17
CA GLY A 304 -20.03 16.22 6.51
C GLY A 304 -19.10 15.32 5.68
N GLY A 305 -17.80 15.62 5.66
CA GLY A 305 -16.78 14.82 4.96
C GLY A 305 -16.97 14.84 3.44
N PHE A 306 -17.32 15.98 2.88
CA PHE A 306 -17.67 16.11 1.46
C PHE A 306 -16.47 15.82 0.56
N THR A 307 -15.28 16.28 0.96
CA THR A 307 -14.04 16.07 0.21
C THR A 307 -13.57 14.61 0.27
N ILE A 308 -13.92 13.87 1.33
CA ILE A 308 -13.65 12.42 1.41
C ILE A 308 -14.33 11.69 0.26
N LYS A 309 -15.59 12.02 -0.04
CA LYS A 309 -16.35 11.43 -1.15
C LYS A 309 -15.72 11.80 -2.50
N ALA A 310 -15.28 13.04 -2.66
CA ALA A 310 -14.58 13.49 -3.87
C ALA A 310 -13.25 12.75 -4.09
N VAL A 311 -12.42 12.60 -3.05
CA VAL A 311 -11.17 11.83 -3.10
C VAL A 311 -11.44 10.36 -3.45
N GLN A 312 -12.44 9.73 -2.83
CA GLN A 312 -12.80 8.35 -3.13
C GLN A 312 -13.23 8.17 -4.59
N GLU A 313 -14.00 9.12 -5.14
CA GLU A 313 -14.43 9.06 -6.53
C GLU A 313 -13.28 9.35 -7.50
N ALA A 314 -12.39 10.30 -7.19
CA ALA A 314 -11.17 10.54 -7.96
C ALA A 314 -10.27 9.29 -7.99
N ALA A 315 -10.14 8.60 -6.85
CA ALA A 315 -9.42 7.33 -6.76
C ALA A 315 -10.05 6.24 -7.65
N ARG A 316 -11.40 6.16 -7.69
CA ARG A 316 -12.10 5.21 -8.58
C ARG A 316 -11.92 5.52 -10.06
N ARG A 317 -11.93 6.80 -10.44
CA ARG A 317 -11.74 7.23 -11.84
C ARG A 317 -10.35 6.90 -12.35
N ARG A 318 -9.31 7.06 -11.53
CA ARG A 318 -7.92 6.68 -11.89
C ARG A 318 -7.70 5.17 -12.02
N ARG A 319 -8.55 4.35 -11.39
CA ARG A 319 -8.48 2.87 -11.48
C ARG A 319 -9.18 2.29 -12.71
N LYS A 320 -9.89 3.12 -13.51
CA LYS A 320 -10.59 2.70 -14.73
C LYS A 320 -9.75 3.00 -15.95
#